data_AF-A0A2E3WT12-F1
#
_entry.id   AF-A0A2E3WT12-F1
#
_cell.length_a   1.000
_cell.length_b   1.000
_cell.length_c   1.000
_cell.angle_alpha   90.00
_cell.angle_beta   90.00
_cell.angle_gamma   90.00
#
_symmetry.space_group_name_H-M   'P 1'
#
loop_
_entity.id
_entity.type
_entity.pdbx_description
1 polymer ?
#
loop_
_entity_poly.entity_id
_entity_poly.type
_entity_poly.pdbx_seq_one_letter_code
_entity_poly.pdbx_strand_id
1 'polypeptide(L)'
;MEKIYCLFTNEEMNAVPTSGGNRDVFSYNSKSSPHYEYLISGTISHEKLKEDFPNGKTGRLNCYAEILKERKRGNIIFWHSAKNNLDISLPDNTVQRDIENIAYKLIDHGKKRNFLLKLIFEKTKKNGNPFKEFLLSRQDLAEIDIHDSSEIITWYRELENDGLISIESEGSHHFHLNRDPDDIVFEFMRFPYLRLTPKALTLMQNFFQNIYNKCFLAIAFTDPDGKPVNNDVRNAIREVLKSFDIELVVIDEKEHNDGIMDHIIAEINEAKFVIADLSYHKNGVYFEAGFAKGQGKQVIHTVNREHKKNIHFDVQHLNLIIWTNTDHLKEKLANRIRATMAVE
;
A
#
# COMPACT_ATOMS: atom_id res chain seq x y z
N MET A 1 -1.31 -34.08 1.65
CA MET A 1 -2.25 -34.05 0.51
C MET A 1 -2.56 -32.60 0.26
N GLU A 2 -2.34 -32.12 -0.96
CA GLU A 2 -2.63 -30.73 -1.33
C GLU A 2 -4.16 -30.55 -1.41
N LYS A 3 -4.70 -29.58 -0.67
CA LYS A 3 -6.11 -29.19 -0.70
C LYS A 3 -6.21 -27.85 -1.42
N ILE A 4 -7.10 -27.75 -2.39
CA ILE A 4 -7.28 -26.54 -3.21
C ILE A 4 -8.66 -25.98 -2.88
N TYR A 5 -8.73 -24.68 -2.58
CA TYR A 5 -9.96 -24.00 -2.15
C TYR A 5 -10.30 -22.90 -3.16
N CYS A 6 -11.31 -23.07 -4.00
CA CYS A 6 -11.78 -21.98 -4.86
C CYS A 6 -12.82 -21.14 -4.11
N LEU A 7 -12.68 -19.81 -4.03
CA LEU A 7 -13.66 -18.89 -3.43
C LEU A 7 -14.20 -17.92 -4.51
N PHE A 8 -15.49 -18.04 -4.84
CA PHE A 8 -16.21 -17.09 -5.71
C PHE A 8 -17.33 -16.39 -4.93
N THR A 9 -17.70 -15.16 -5.29
CA THR A 9 -18.92 -14.50 -4.78
C THR A 9 -20.08 -14.66 -5.76
N ASN A 10 -21.29 -14.81 -5.21
CA ASN A 10 -22.53 -15.09 -5.93
C ASN A 10 -22.88 -14.14 -7.10
N GLU A 11 -22.28 -12.96 -7.18
CA GLU A 11 -22.59 -11.98 -8.25
C GLU A 11 -22.00 -12.35 -9.62
N GLU A 12 -21.10 -13.33 -9.71
CA GLU A 12 -20.34 -13.62 -10.94
C GLU A 12 -20.75 -14.91 -11.69
N MET A 13 -21.77 -15.65 -11.23
CA MET A 13 -22.23 -16.86 -11.94
C MET A 13 -23.63 -16.68 -12.54
N ASN A 14 -23.69 -16.30 -13.82
CA ASN A 14 -24.84 -16.57 -14.70
C ASN A 14 -24.93 -18.08 -15.00
N ALA A 15 -25.07 -18.93 -13.98
CA ALA A 15 -25.25 -20.37 -14.13
C ALA A 15 -26.64 -20.76 -13.62
N VAL A 16 -27.48 -21.23 -14.55
CA VAL A 16 -28.84 -21.70 -14.26
C VAL A 16 -28.77 -22.90 -13.30
N PRO A 17 -29.52 -22.91 -12.18
CA PRO A 17 -29.50 -24.02 -11.25
C PRO A 17 -30.15 -25.25 -11.90
N THR A 18 -29.42 -26.36 -12.01
CA THR A 18 -30.07 -27.63 -12.37
C THR A 18 -30.81 -28.15 -11.15
N SER A 19 -32.11 -28.30 -11.32
CA SER A 19 -33.08 -28.70 -10.30
C SER A 19 -32.68 -29.95 -9.52
N GLY A 20 -32.66 -29.84 -8.19
CA GLY A 20 -32.81 -30.97 -7.28
C GLY A 20 -31.63 -31.17 -6.32
N GLY A 21 -31.77 -30.64 -5.10
CA GLY A 21 -30.96 -31.03 -3.94
C GLY A 21 -30.18 -29.88 -3.31
N ASN A 22 -30.48 -29.58 -2.05
CA ASN A 22 -29.69 -28.69 -1.19
C ASN A 22 -28.20 -29.09 -1.21
N ARG A 23 -27.39 -28.34 -1.94
CA ARG A 23 -25.95 -28.07 -1.78
C ARG A 23 -25.48 -27.40 -3.08
N ASP A 24 -25.18 -26.11 -3.00
CA ASP A 24 -24.61 -25.32 -4.09
C ASP A 24 -23.20 -25.83 -4.46
N VAL A 25 -23.15 -26.89 -5.27
CA VAL A 25 -21.93 -27.45 -5.87
C VAL A 25 -22.07 -27.35 -7.37
N PHE A 26 -21.46 -26.35 -7.99
CA PHE A 26 -21.28 -26.30 -9.44
C PHE A 26 -20.03 -27.11 -9.80
N SER A 27 -20.18 -28.11 -10.66
CA SER A 27 -19.07 -28.92 -11.17
C SER A 27 -18.46 -28.29 -12.42
N TYR A 28 -17.19 -27.88 -12.35
CA TYR A 28 -16.41 -27.61 -13.55
C TYR A 28 -15.69 -28.90 -13.95
N ASN A 29 -16.03 -29.41 -15.14
CA ASN A 29 -15.59 -30.73 -15.60
C ASN A 29 -14.18 -30.63 -16.19
N SER A 30 -13.13 -30.65 -15.34
CA SER A 30 -11.79 -30.96 -15.82
C SER A 30 -11.59 -32.48 -15.76
N LYS A 31 -11.44 -33.11 -16.93
CA LYS A 31 -11.36 -34.57 -17.12
C LYS A 31 -10.10 -35.23 -16.53
N SER A 32 -9.40 -34.62 -15.57
CA SER A 32 -8.14 -35.16 -15.05
C SER A 32 -7.71 -34.52 -13.72
N SER A 33 -8.41 -34.81 -12.62
CA SER A 33 -7.79 -35.18 -11.32
C SER A 33 -8.83 -35.22 -10.18
N PRO A 34 -8.80 -36.20 -9.25
CA PRO A 34 -9.92 -36.51 -8.34
C PRO A 34 -9.98 -35.66 -7.05
N HIS A 35 -9.26 -34.54 -6.93
CA HIS A 35 -8.92 -33.97 -5.62
C HIS A 35 -9.18 -32.46 -5.44
N TYR A 36 -10.14 -31.88 -6.17
CA TYR A 36 -10.50 -30.45 -6.04
C TYR A 36 -11.81 -30.27 -5.26
N GLU A 37 -11.78 -29.61 -4.10
CA GLU A 37 -13.00 -29.15 -3.39
C GLU A 37 -13.28 -27.68 -3.75
N TYR A 38 -14.39 -27.45 -4.44
CA TYR A 38 -14.84 -26.09 -4.80
C TYR A 38 -15.72 -25.54 -3.67
N LEU A 39 -15.37 -24.38 -3.09
CA LEU A 39 -16.14 -23.73 -2.02
C LEU A 39 -16.76 -22.43 -2.54
N ILE A 40 -17.97 -22.54 -3.08
CA ILE A 40 -18.75 -21.39 -3.53
C ILE A 40 -19.49 -20.80 -2.32
N SER A 41 -18.73 -20.19 -1.43
CA SER A 41 -19.22 -19.12 -0.55
C SER A 41 -17.98 -18.35 -0.16
N GLY A 42 -18.00 -17.01 -0.25
CA GLY A 42 -16.88 -16.12 0.08
C GLY A 42 -16.39 -16.17 1.54
N THR A 43 -16.64 -17.27 2.23
CA THR A 43 -16.18 -17.60 3.57
C THR A 43 -15.87 -19.10 3.63
N ILE A 44 -14.60 -19.45 3.80
CA ILE A 44 -14.26 -20.78 4.32
C ILE A 44 -14.83 -20.85 5.74
N SER A 45 -15.57 -21.90 6.10
CA SER A 45 -16.15 -21.99 7.44
C SER A 45 -15.03 -22.03 8.49
N HIS A 46 -15.26 -21.37 9.63
CA HIS A 46 -14.31 -21.28 10.75
C HIS A 46 -13.86 -22.65 11.24
N GLU A 47 -14.77 -23.62 11.21
CA GLU A 47 -14.53 -25.00 11.61
C GLU A 47 -13.58 -25.71 10.64
N LYS A 48 -13.76 -25.53 9.33
CA LYS A 48 -12.92 -26.19 8.32
C LYS A 48 -11.49 -25.63 8.27
N LEU A 49 -11.31 -24.33 8.47
CA LEU A 49 -9.97 -23.73 8.61
C LEU A 49 -9.28 -24.14 9.91
N LYS A 50 -10.01 -24.29 11.02
CA LYS A 50 -9.46 -24.80 12.28
C LYS A 50 -9.08 -26.27 12.19
N GLU A 51 -9.85 -27.08 11.47
CA GLU A 51 -9.53 -28.50 11.23
C GLU A 51 -8.29 -28.65 10.35
N ASP A 52 -8.20 -27.89 9.26
CA ASP A 52 -7.11 -28.00 8.30
C ASP A 52 -5.84 -27.27 8.75
N PHE A 53 -5.97 -26.21 9.55
CA PHE A 53 -4.87 -25.39 10.08
C PHE A 53 -5.04 -25.11 11.58
N PRO A 54 -4.90 -26.12 12.45
CA PRO A 54 -5.21 -26.02 13.89
C PRO A 54 -4.34 -25.00 14.66
N ASN A 55 -3.18 -24.63 14.11
CA ASN A 55 -2.27 -23.64 14.70
C ASN A 55 -2.41 -22.23 14.07
N GLY A 56 -3.19 -22.06 13.01
CA GLY A 56 -3.40 -20.80 12.30
C GLY A 56 -4.51 -19.96 12.95
N LYS A 57 -4.15 -19.07 13.89
CA LYS A 57 -5.12 -18.32 14.70
C LYS A 57 -5.98 -17.29 13.93
N THR A 58 -5.66 -16.96 12.68
CA THR A 58 -6.21 -15.79 11.95
C THR A 58 -6.62 -16.04 10.48
N GLY A 59 -6.56 -17.29 9.99
CA GLY A 59 -6.62 -17.59 8.55
C GLY A 59 -7.84 -17.06 7.77
N ARG A 60 -9.05 -17.11 8.34
CA ARG A 60 -10.29 -16.69 7.62
C ARG A 60 -10.31 -15.19 7.32
N LEU A 61 -9.86 -14.38 8.27
CA LEU A 61 -9.92 -12.92 8.17
C LEU A 61 -8.76 -12.39 7.32
N ASN A 62 -7.58 -13.03 7.39
CA ASN A 62 -6.48 -12.74 6.49
C ASN A 62 -6.83 -13.04 5.03
N CYS A 63 -7.51 -14.17 4.77
CA CYS A 63 -8.01 -14.48 3.43
C CYS A 63 -9.06 -13.47 2.97
N TYR A 64 -9.98 -13.07 3.85
CA TYR A 64 -10.99 -12.07 3.54
C TYR A 64 -10.38 -10.68 3.24
N ALA A 65 -9.41 -10.24 4.04
CA ALA A 65 -8.65 -9.02 3.81
C ALA A 65 -7.94 -9.03 2.45
N GLU A 66 -7.30 -10.15 2.12
CA GLU A 66 -6.61 -10.33 0.84
C GLU A 66 -7.58 -10.30 -0.35
N ILE A 67 -8.74 -10.95 -0.22
CA ILE A 67 -9.82 -10.91 -1.23
C ILE A 67 -10.26 -9.47 -1.50
N LEU A 68 -10.49 -8.67 -0.45
CA LEU A 68 -10.88 -7.26 -0.62
C LEU A 68 -9.79 -6.44 -1.33
N LYS A 69 -8.51 -6.68 -1.00
CA LYS A 69 -7.37 -6.01 -1.62
C LYS A 69 -7.24 -6.33 -3.12
N GLU A 70 -7.32 -7.60 -3.51
CA GLU A 70 -7.22 -8.01 -4.91
C GLU A 70 -8.43 -7.59 -5.75
N ARG A 71 -9.64 -7.58 -5.15
CA ARG A 71 -10.84 -7.06 -5.85
C ARG A 71 -10.73 -5.59 -6.24
N LYS A 72 -10.14 -4.75 -5.38
CA LYS A 72 -9.88 -3.35 -5.73
C LYS A 72 -8.93 -3.22 -6.94
N ARG A 73 -8.13 -4.23 -7.21
CA ARG A 73 -7.22 -4.32 -8.38
C ARG A 73 -7.88 -4.94 -9.61
N GLY A 74 -9.14 -5.36 -9.52
CA GLY A 74 -9.86 -6.05 -10.60
C GLY A 74 -9.54 -7.55 -10.69
N ASN A 75 -8.88 -8.10 -9.67
CA ASN A 75 -8.42 -9.50 -9.65
C ASN A 75 -9.37 -10.41 -8.88
N ILE A 76 -9.39 -11.68 -9.27
CA ILE A 76 -10.04 -12.80 -8.56
C ILE A 76 -8.95 -13.64 -7.92
N ILE A 77 -9.16 -14.13 -6.70
CA ILE A 77 -8.16 -14.97 -6.02
C ILE A 77 -8.49 -16.44 -6.19
N PHE A 78 -7.47 -17.20 -6.56
CA PHE A 78 -7.47 -18.66 -6.53
C PHE A 78 -6.63 -19.16 -5.35
N TRP A 79 -7.26 -19.77 -4.34
CA TRP A 79 -6.54 -20.28 -3.17
C TRP A 79 -6.11 -21.73 -3.33
N HIS A 80 -4.88 -22.02 -2.95
CA HIS A 80 -4.34 -23.37 -2.92
C HIS A 80 -3.50 -23.61 -1.67
N SER A 81 -3.29 -24.86 -1.27
CA SER A 81 -2.35 -25.24 -0.20
C SER A 81 -0.98 -25.67 -0.71
N ALA A 82 -0.72 -25.56 -2.02
CA ALA A 82 0.58 -25.89 -2.58
C ALA A 82 1.60 -24.79 -2.25
N LYS A 83 2.84 -25.17 -1.93
CA LYS A 83 3.92 -24.22 -1.63
C LYS A 83 4.33 -23.34 -2.82
N ASN A 84 4.01 -23.79 -4.04
CA ASN A 84 4.28 -23.09 -5.29
C ASN A 84 2.97 -22.89 -6.05
N ASN A 85 2.97 -21.92 -6.97
CA ASN A 85 1.85 -21.77 -7.92
C ASN A 85 1.64 -23.08 -8.69
N LEU A 86 0.38 -23.43 -8.87
CA LEU A 86 -0.03 -24.59 -9.62
C LEU A 86 0.05 -24.28 -11.12
N ASP A 87 0.54 -25.25 -11.89
CA ASP A 87 0.56 -25.20 -13.35
C ASP A 87 -0.83 -25.53 -13.91
N ILE A 88 -1.74 -24.56 -13.79
CA ILE A 88 -3.15 -24.67 -14.18
C ILE A 88 -3.56 -23.46 -15.01
N SER A 89 -4.41 -23.71 -16.02
CA SER A 89 -5.00 -22.64 -16.82
C SER A 89 -6.11 -21.96 -16.02
N LEU A 90 -5.96 -20.65 -15.80
CA LEU A 90 -6.89 -19.79 -15.07
C LEU A 90 -7.26 -18.57 -15.93
N PRO A 91 -8.41 -17.91 -15.68
CA PRO A 91 -8.73 -16.64 -16.32
C PRO A 91 -7.64 -15.59 -16.11
N ASP A 92 -7.43 -14.70 -17.08
CA ASP A 92 -6.33 -13.71 -17.09
C ASP A 92 -6.32 -12.78 -15.86
N ASN A 93 -7.48 -12.54 -15.24
CA ASN A 93 -7.62 -11.71 -14.03
C ASN A 93 -7.51 -12.52 -12.73
N THR A 94 -6.98 -13.75 -12.77
CA THR A 94 -6.89 -14.63 -11.60
C THR A 94 -5.49 -14.63 -11.00
N VAL A 95 -5.43 -14.49 -9.68
CA VAL A 95 -4.19 -14.49 -8.91
C VAL A 95 -4.17 -15.69 -7.98
N GLN A 96 -3.14 -16.54 -8.10
CA GLN A 96 -2.95 -17.66 -7.18
C GLN A 96 -2.39 -17.19 -5.83
N ARG A 97 -2.93 -17.74 -4.73
CA ARG A 97 -2.51 -17.46 -3.35
C ARG A 97 -2.41 -18.75 -2.56
N ASP A 98 -1.26 -18.91 -1.88
CA ASP A 98 -1.06 -19.98 -0.91
C ASP A 98 -1.76 -19.65 0.41
N ILE A 99 -2.72 -20.50 0.78
CA ILE A 99 -3.50 -20.38 2.01
C ILE A 99 -2.64 -20.58 3.26
N GLU A 100 -1.60 -21.42 3.22
CA GLU A 100 -0.71 -21.65 4.36
C GLU A 100 0.05 -20.37 4.69
N ASN A 101 0.65 -19.75 3.68
CA ASN A 101 1.38 -18.50 3.84
C ASN A 101 0.51 -17.40 4.47
N ILE A 102 -0.74 -17.29 4.04
CA ILE A 102 -1.67 -16.28 4.56
C ILE A 102 -2.20 -16.63 5.96
N ALA A 103 -2.42 -17.90 6.26
CA ALA A 103 -2.83 -18.35 7.58
C ALA A 103 -1.76 -18.11 8.66
N TYR A 104 -0.47 -18.10 8.29
CA TYR A 104 0.66 -17.85 9.18
C TYR A 104 1.27 -16.45 9.03
N LYS A 105 0.70 -15.58 8.19
CA LYS A 105 1.18 -14.22 7.99
C LYS A 105 1.17 -13.46 9.32
N LEU A 106 2.35 -13.00 9.74
CA LEU A 106 2.50 -12.15 10.91
C LEU A 106 1.81 -10.81 10.67
N ILE A 107 1.00 -10.41 11.64
CA ILE A 107 0.31 -9.12 11.61
C ILE A 107 1.17 -8.11 12.36
N ASP A 108 1.58 -7.04 11.67
CA ASP A 108 2.31 -5.94 12.28
C ASP A 108 1.33 -4.98 12.98
N HIS A 109 1.05 -5.26 14.25
CA HIS A 109 0.18 -4.43 15.07
C HIS A 109 0.70 -2.99 15.24
N GLY A 110 2.01 -2.75 15.12
CA GLY A 110 2.61 -1.42 15.27
C GLY A 110 2.20 -0.45 14.15
N LYS A 111 1.84 -0.97 12.97
CA LYS A 111 1.39 -0.14 11.83
C LYS A 111 -0.12 0.10 11.81
N LYS A 112 -0.91 -0.69 12.53
CA LYS A 112 -2.39 -0.63 12.48
C LYS A 112 -2.95 0.74 12.83
N ARG A 113 -2.37 1.42 13.83
CA ARG A 113 -2.72 2.80 14.18
C ARG A 113 -2.69 3.73 12.97
N ASN A 114 -1.59 3.69 12.21
CA ASN A 114 -1.38 4.57 11.06
C ASN A 114 -2.29 4.17 9.89
N PHE A 115 -2.48 2.87 9.66
CA PHE A 115 -3.42 2.39 8.63
C PHE A 115 -4.88 2.76 8.95
N LEU A 116 -5.28 2.68 10.21
CA LEU A 116 -6.60 3.11 10.66
C LEU A 116 -6.79 4.61 10.45
N LEU A 117 -5.80 5.42 10.82
CA LEU A 117 -5.87 6.87 10.62
C LEU A 117 -5.93 7.23 9.12
N LYS A 118 -5.16 6.53 8.27
CA LYS A 118 -5.23 6.65 6.79
C LYS A 118 -6.63 6.37 6.28
N LEU A 119 -7.20 5.23 6.66
CA LEU A 119 -8.53 4.80 6.24
C LEU A 119 -9.60 5.82 6.65
N ILE A 120 -9.54 6.30 7.90
CA ILE A 120 -10.42 7.37 8.42
C ILE A 120 -10.32 8.61 7.53
N PHE A 121 -9.11 9.06 7.22
CA PHE A 121 -8.91 10.24 6.37
C PHE A 121 -9.43 10.05 4.94
N GLU A 122 -9.19 8.90 4.31
CA GLU A 122 -9.70 8.59 2.97
C GLU A 122 -11.25 8.60 2.92
N LYS A 123 -11.90 8.08 3.97
CA LYS A 123 -13.37 8.14 4.10
C LYS A 123 -13.89 9.56 4.20
N THR A 124 -13.20 10.40 4.98
CA THR A 124 -13.61 11.80 5.15
C THR A 124 -13.47 12.61 3.86
N LYS A 125 -12.43 12.35 3.06
CA LYS A 125 -12.25 12.96 1.72
C LYS A 125 -13.39 12.64 0.77
N LYS A 126 -13.81 11.37 0.71
CA LYS A 126 -14.90 10.92 -0.17
C LYS A 126 -16.22 11.64 0.14
N ASN A 127 -16.43 12.05 1.39
CA ASN A 127 -17.63 12.74 1.84
C ASN A 127 -17.61 14.27 1.59
N GLY A 128 -16.51 14.82 1.06
CA GLY A 128 -16.38 16.25 0.71
C GLY A 128 -16.25 17.21 1.88
N ASN A 129 -16.40 16.73 3.13
CA ASN A 129 -16.21 17.51 4.35
C ASN A 129 -15.40 16.68 5.36
N PRO A 130 -14.17 17.10 5.72
CA PRO A 130 -13.28 16.33 6.60
C PRO A 130 -13.81 16.21 8.04
N PHE A 131 -14.71 17.12 8.45
CA PHE A 131 -15.28 17.18 9.79
C PHE A 131 -16.69 16.56 9.87
N LYS A 132 -17.19 16.01 8.76
CA LYS A 132 -18.46 15.29 8.78
C LYS A 132 -18.26 13.93 9.42
N GLU A 133 -19.23 13.53 10.23
CA GLU A 133 -19.24 12.22 10.85
C GLU A 133 -19.36 11.10 9.82
N PHE A 134 -18.73 9.97 10.09
CA PHE A 134 -18.77 8.78 9.24
C PHE A 134 -18.64 7.50 10.06
N LEU A 135 -18.96 6.37 9.43
CA LEU A 135 -18.83 5.04 10.01
C LEU A 135 -17.78 4.24 9.25
N LEU A 136 -16.96 3.49 9.96
CA LEU A 136 -16.18 2.41 9.34
C LEU A 136 -17.05 1.16 9.22
N SER A 137 -16.99 0.51 8.06
CA SER A 137 -17.63 -0.77 7.83
C SER A 137 -16.72 -1.92 8.28
N ARG A 138 -17.30 -3.12 8.40
CA ARG A 138 -16.51 -4.35 8.65
C ARG A 138 -15.49 -4.61 7.54
N GLN A 139 -15.80 -4.24 6.30
CA GLN A 139 -14.87 -4.38 5.17
C GLN A 139 -13.66 -3.47 5.35
N ASP A 140 -13.88 -2.23 5.78
CA ASP A 140 -12.81 -1.26 6.00
C ASP A 140 -11.81 -1.75 7.06
N LEU A 141 -12.32 -2.31 8.17
CA LEU A 141 -11.47 -2.86 9.25
C LEU A 141 -10.71 -4.12 8.81
N ALA A 142 -11.36 -4.99 8.03
CA ALA A 142 -10.72 -6.18 7.49
C ALA A 142 -9.55 -5.83 6.57
N GLU A 143 -9.64 -4.77 5.77
CA GLU A 143 -8.55 -4.35 4.87
C GLU A 143 -7.26 -3.98 5.60
N ILE A 144 -7.36 -3.47 6.82
CA ILE A 144 -6.23 -3.07 7.66
C ILE A 144 -5.91 -4.10 8.75
N ASP A 145 -6.40 -5.34 8.56
CA ASP A 145 -6.15 -6.48 9.43
C ASP A 145 -6.60 -6.23 10.89
N ILE A 146 -7.68 -5.45 11.12
CA ILE A 146 -8.33 -5.33 12.43
C ILE A 146 -9.46 -6.36 12.53
N HIS A 147 -9.34 -7.25 13.50
CA HIS A 147 -10.06 -8.54 13.46
C HIS A 147 -11.16 -8.70 14.51
N ASP A 148 -11.12 -7.91 15.59
CA ASP A 148 -12.11 -7.99 16.65
C ASP A 148 -12.50 -6.63 17.23
N SER A 149 -13.63 -6.64 17.92
CA SER A 149 -14.26 -5.50 18.59
C SER A 149 -13.31 -4.82 19.57
N SER A 150 -12.62 -5.61 20.38
CA SER A 150 -11.77 -5.12 21.47
C SER A 150 -10.54 -4.40 20.89
N GLU A 151 -9.99 -4.93 19.80
CA GLU A 151 -8.90 -4.31 19.06
C GLU A 151 -9.31 -2.94 18.50
N ILE A 152 -10.43 -2.85 17.76
CA ILE A 152 -10.84 -1.55 17.18
C ILE A 152 -11.17 -0.51 18.25
N ILE A 153 -11.82 -0.91 19.35
CA ILE A 153 -12.12 0.00 20.46
C ILE A 153 -10.83 0.52 21.09
N THR A 154 -9.82 -0.33 21.23
CA THR A 154 -8.51 0.06 21.76
C THR A 154 -7.88 1.13 20.88
N TRP A 155 -7.86 0.91 19.57
CA TRP A 155 -7.31 1.89 18.62
C TRP A 155 -8.13 3.19 18.56
N TYR A 156 -9.46 3.13 18.61
CA TYR A 156 -10.29 4.33 18.67
C TYR A 156 -10.00 5.16 19.91
N ARG A 157 -9.92 4.53 21.08
CA ARG A 157 -9.57 5.24 22.33
C ARG A 157 -8.19 5.87 22.26
N GLU A 158 -7.22 5.18 21.67
CA GLU A 158 -5.88 5.73 21.49
C GLU A 158 -5.88 6.97 20.58
N LEU A 159 -6.53 6.88 19.42
CA LEU A 159 -6.64 8.02 18.49
C LEU A 159 -7.44 9.18 19.10
N GLU A 160 -8.48 8.90 19.90
CA GLU A 160 -9.24 9.91 20.62
C GLU A 160 -8.41 10.58 21.73
N ASN A 161 -7.66 9.80 22.52
CA ASN A 161 -6.74 10.33 23.53
C ASN A 161 -5.64 11.22 22.94
N ASP A 162 -5.16 10.87 21.74
CA ASP A 162 -4.22 11.70 20.98
C ASP A 162 -4.88 12.96 20.37
N GLY A 163 -6.20 13.10 20.51
CA GLY A 163 -6.99 14.20 19.98
C GLY A 163 -7.08 14.19 18.46
N LEU A 164 -6.97 13.02 17.83
CA LEU A 164 -6.98 12.85 16.38
C LEU A 164 -8.39 12.61 15.82
N ILE A 165 -9.26 12.00 16.63
CA ILE A 165 -10.66 11.79 16.29
C ILE A 165 -11.55 12.21 17.46
N SER A 166 -12.81 12.50 17.20
CA SER A 166 -13.88 12.47 18.20
C SER A 166 -14.84 11.32 17.91
N ILE A 167 -15.30 10.67 18.98
CA ILE A 167 -16.28 9.59 18.92
C ILE A 167 -17.64 10.18 19.32
N GLU A 168 -18.57 10.31 18.36
CA GLU A 168 -19.88 10.92 18.59
C GLU A 168 -20.90 9.86 19.04
N SER A 169 -21.65 10.18 20.11
CA SER A 169 -22.30 9.19 20.97
C SER A 169 -23.74 8.79 20.59
N GLU A 170 -24.27 9.10 19.40
CA GLU A 170 -25.65 8.69 19.05
C GLU A 170 -25.83 7.18 18.76
N GLY A 171 -24.78 6.37 18.91
CA GLY A 171 -24.84 4.89 18.93
C GLY A 171 -24.60 4.26 20.31
N SER A 172 -24.44 5.06 21.37
CA SER A 172 -24.02 4.62 22.70
C SER A 172 -25.14 4.02 23.55
N HIS A 173 -25.71 2.90 23.14
CA HIS A 173 -26.41 2.03 24.08
C HIS A 173 -25.84 0.61 23.96
N HIS A 174 -25.10 0.23 25.01
CA HIS A 174 -24.48 -1.07 25.30
C HIS A 174 -23.01 -1.27 24.89
N PHE A 175 -22.11 -0.55 25.57
CA PHE A 175 -20.80 -1.09 25.97
C PHE A 175 -20.91 -1.70 27.37
N HIS A 176 -21.83 -2.64 27.59
CA HIS A 176 -21.77 -3.51 28.76
C HIS A 176 -21.04 -4.78 28.38
N LEU A 177 -19.76 -4.85 28.76
CA LEU A 177 -18.99 -6.09 28.80
C LEU A 177 -19.55 -6.98 29.92
N ASN A 178 -20.71 -7.60 29.70
CA ASN A 178 -21.07 -8.78 30.49
C ASN A 178 -20.34 -9.98 29.89
N ARG A 179 -19.42 -10.52 30.69
CA ARG A 179 -18.72 -11.78 30.43
C ARG A 179 -19.72 -12.92 30.54
N ASP A 180 -20.39 -13.26 29.45
CA ASP A 180 -20.96 -14.59 29.26
C ASP A 180 -20.14 -15.31 28.18
N PRO A 181 -19.41 -16.40 28.51
CA PRO A 181 -18.57 -17.11 27.54
C PRO A 181 -19.35 -17.81 26.42
N ASP A 182 -20.66 -18.00 26.60
CA ASP A 182 -21.51 -18.79 25.69
C ASP A 182 -22.39 -17.96 24.74
N ASP A 183 -22.28 -16.62 24.77
CA ASP A 183 -23.00 -15.74 23.83
C ASP A 183 -22.31 -15.70 22.45
N ILE A 184 -22.54 -16.76 21.67
CA ILE A 184 -22.27 -16.83 20.22
C ILE A 184 -23.36 -16.02 19.49
N VAL A 185 -23.41 -14.72 19.73
CA VAL A 185 -24.25 -13.80 18.95
C VAL A 185 -23.36 -12.68 18.42
N PHE A 186 -22.75 -12.95 17.27
CA PHE A 186 -21.99 -12.06 16.39
C PHE A 186 -22.83 -10.89 15.78
N GLU A 187 -23.98 -10.60 16.37
CA GLU A 187 -25.06 -9.78 15.82
C GLU A 187 -25.14 -8.45 16.61
N PHE A 188 -24.98 -7.33 15.89
CA PHE A 188 -25.20 -5.94 16.35
C PHE A 188 -24.10 -5.21 17.13
N MET A 189 -22.82 -5.33 16.75
CA MET A 189 -21.92 -4.19 16.95
C MET A 189 -22.29 -3.03 16.01
N ARG A 190 -22.85 -1.95 16.56
CA ARG A 190 -22.89 -0.65 15.90
C ARG A 190 -21.54 0.05 16.16
N PHE A 191 -20.77 0.29 15.08
CA PHE A 191 -19.58 1.13 15.19
C PHE A 191 -20.01 2.56 15.53
N PRO A 192 -19.27 3.28 16.38
CA PRO A 192 -19.58 4.67 16.68
C PRO A 192 -19.30 5.55 15.46
N TYR A 193 -20.02 6.67 15.38
CA TYR A 193 -19.70 7.71 14.42
C TYR A 193 -18.37 8.36 14.81
N LEU A 194 -17.50 8.51 13.82
CA LEU A 194 -16.19 9.13 13.98
C LEU A 194 -16.17 10.48 13.26
N ARG A 195 -15.47 11.44 13.85
CA ARG A 195 -15.14 12.72 13.20
C ARG A 195 -13.65 12.98 13.32
N LEU A 196 -13.04 13.46 12.24
CA LEU A 196 -11.64 13.88 12.24
C LEU A 196 -11.50 15.22 12.96
N THR A 197 -10.45 15.40 13.77
CA THR A 197 -10.15 16.71 14.37
C THR A 197 -9.29 17.57 13.45
N PRO A 198 -9.24 18.91 13.64
CA PRO A 198 -8.27 19.75 12.93
C PRO A 198 -6.81 19.33 13.15
N LYS A 199 -6.48 18.87 14.37
CA LYS A 199 -5.14 18.35 14.71
C LYS A 199 -4.78 17.13 13.85
N ALA A 200 -5.71 16.19 13.71
CA ALA A 200 -5.50 15.07 12.79
C ALA A 200 -5.43 15.51 11.35
N LEU A 201 -6.25 16.47 10.89
CA LEU A 201 -6.16 16.96 9.52
C LEU A 201 -4.77 17.53 9.21
N THR A 202 -4.22 18.36 10.10
CA THR A 202 -2.85 18.90 9.94
C THR A 202 -1.80 17.79 9.98
N LEU A 203 -1.92 16.86 10.93
CA LEU A 203 -1.02 15.70 11.02
C LEU A 203 -1.10 14.89 9.73
N MET A 204 -2.29 14.60 9.21
CA MET A 204 -2.51 13.83 8.01
C MET A 204 -2.07 14.57 6.75
N GLN A 205 -2.24 15.89 6.68
CA GLN A 205 -1.67 16.68 5.59
C GLN A 205 -0.14 16.57 5.57
N ASN A 206 0.51 16.56 6.74
CA ASN A 206 1.96 16.38 6.83
C ASN A 206 2.41 14.92 6.60
N PHE A 207 1.70 13.94 7.15
CA PHE A 207 2.00 12.51 6.99
C PHE A 207 1.67 11.99 5.58
N PHE A 208 0.63 12.53 4.95
CA PHE A 208 0.18 12.20 3.60
C PHE A 208 0.54 13.29 2.60
N GLN A 209 1.56 14.13 2.89
CA GLN A 209 2.15 15.02 1.88
C GLN A 209 2.64 14.23 0.64
N ASN A 210 2.78 12.91 0.74
CA ASN A 210 2.93 11.96 -0.37
C ASN A 210 1.62 11.64 -1.16
N ILE A 211 0.65 12.56 -1.23
CA ILE A 211 -0.49 12.45 -2.19
C ILE A 211 -0.01 12.79 -3.61
N TYR A 212 1.04 13.59 -3.74
CA TYR A 212 1.60 13.92 -5.03
C TYR A 212 2.44 12.75 -5.53
N ASN A 213 2.08 12.20 -6.69
CA ASN A 213 2.94 11.28 -7.40
C ASN A 213 4.08 12.08 -8.04
N LYS A 214 4.87 12.78 -7.22
CA LYS A 214 5.97 13.66 -7.62
C LYS A 214 7.30 13.02 -7.25
N CYS A 215 8.30 13.21 -8.09
CA CYS A 215 9.69 12.96 -7.79
C CYS A 215 10.46 14.28 -7.92
N PHE A 216 11.17 14.68 -6.88
CA PHE A 216 12.08 15.82 -6.95
C PHE A 216 13.42 15.36 -7.53
N LEU A 217 13.95 16.11 -8.50
CA LEU A 217 15.27 15.88 -9.08
C LEU A 217 16.26 16.96 -8.63
N ALA A 218 17.19 16.52 -7.79
CA ALA A 218 18.39 17.27 -7.44
C ALA A 218 19.44 17.03 -8.54
N ILE A 219 19.78 18.05 -9.33
CA ILE A 219 20.73 17.95 -10.44
C ILE A 219 21.54 19.22 -10.62
N ALA A 220 22.75 19.08 -11.18
CA ALA A 220 23.56 20.22 -11.58
C ALA A 220 22.93 20.99 -12.76
N PHE A 221 22.76 22.30 -12.60
CA PHE A 221 22.33 23.23 -13.67
C PHE A 221 23.48 23.62 -14.59
N THR A 222 24.68 23.70 -14.04
CA THR A 222 25.89 24.10 -14.75
C THR A 222 27.01 23.10 -14.54
N ASP A 223 27.95 23.02 -15.49
CA ASP A 223 29.20 22.29 -15.34
C ASP A 223 30.18 23.07 -14.41
N PRO A 224 31.41 22.60 -14.20
CA PRO A 224 32.41 23.30 -13.40
C PRO A 224 32.87 24.64 -14.00
N ASP A 225 32.74 24.81 -15.32
CA ASP A 225 33.08 26.04 -16.05
C ASP A 225 31.90 27.03 -16.09
N GLY A 226 30.76 26.68 -15.50
CA GLY A 226 29.55 27.50 -15.45
C GLY A 226 28.67 27.40 -16.69
N LYS A 227 28.95 26.47 -17.62
CA LYS A 227 28.12 26.26 -18.82
C LYS A 227 26.87 25.44 -18.46
N PRO A 228 25.71 25.72 -19.07
CA PRO A 228 24.51 24.92 -18.85
C PRO A 228 24.74 23.44 -19.16
N VAL A 229 24.31 22.57 -18.25
CA VAL A 229 24.30 21.12 -18.50
C VAL A 229 23.16 20.79 -19.46
N ASN A 230 23.40 19.86 -20.38
CA ASN A 230 22.38 19.41 -21.34
C ASN A 230 21.17 18.77 -20.63
N ASN A 231 19.97 19.07 -21.11
CA ASN A 231 18.69 18.56 -20.61
C ASN A 231 18.43 17.08 -20.92
N ASP A 232 19.26 16.40 -21.71
CA ASP A 232 19.09 14.98 -22.06
C ASP A 232 18.89 14.06 -20.84
N VAL A 233 19.63 14.31 -19.76
CA VAL A 233 19.49 13.54 -18.50
C VAL A 233 18.12 13.75 -17.88
N ARG A 234 17.66 15.01 -17.81
CA ARG A 234 16.34 15.36 -17.25
C ARG A 234 15.22 14.74 -18.07
N ASN A 235 15.34 14.83 -19.40
CA ASN A 235 14.38 14.25 -20.32
C ASN A 235 14.32 12.72 -20.19
N ALA A 236 15.47 12.07 -20.06
CA ALA A 236 15.54 10.63 -19.83
C ALA A 236 14.85 10.23 -18.51
N ILE A 237 15.11 10.97 -17.42
CA ILE A 237 14.47 10.74 -16.11
C ILE A 237 12.96 10.98 -16.21
N ARG A 238 12.53 12.06 -16.88
CA ARG A 238 11.12 12.41 -17.07
C ARG A 238 10.36 11.31 -17.83
N GLU A 239 10.97 10.76 -18.88
CA GLU A 239 10.40 9.67 -19.67
C GLU A 239 10.20 8.40 -18.84
N VAL A 240 11.18 8.04 -18.00
CA VAL A 240 11.06 6.91 -17.07
C VAL A 240 9.94 7.15 -16.08
N LEU A 241 9.93 8.30 -15.39
CA LEU A 241 8.94 8.61 -14.37
C LEU A 241 7.51 8.64 -14.93
N LYS A 242 7.34 9.12 -16.17
CA LYS A 242 6.05 9.08 -16.88
C LYS A 242 5.49 7.66 -17.04
N SER A 243 6.34 6.65 -17.22
CA SER A 243 5.92 5.24 -17.27
C SER A 243 5.43 4.69 -15.92
N PHE A 244 5.69 5.40 -14.83
CA PHE A 244 5.23 5.09 -13.46
C PHE A 244 4.14 6.06 -12.98
N ASP A 245 3.59 6.90 -13.87
CA ASP A 245 2.62 7.96 -13.55
C ASP A 245 3.16 9.01 -12.55
N ILE A 246 4.49 9.16 -12.47
CA ILE A 246 5.14 10.11 -11.56
C ILE A 246 5.53 11.38 -12.30
N GLU A 247 5.12 12.53 -11.77
CA GLU A 247 5.52 13.86 -12.20
C GLU A 247 6.96 14.16 -11.75
N LEU A 248 7.79 14.63 -12.67
CA LEU A 248 9.14 15.11 -12.36
C LEU A 248 9.09 16.58 -11.98
N VAL A 249 9.64 16.94 -10.82
CA VAL A 249 9.89 18.32 -10.41
C VAL A 249 11.37 18.65 -10.50
N VAL A 250 11.70 19.73 -11.21
CA VAL A 250 13.03 20.35 -11.24
C VAL A 250 12.87 21.82 -10.87
N ILE A 251 13.67 22.32 -9.94
CA ILE A 251 13.42 23.65 -9.35
C ILE A 251 13.58 24.81 -10.35
N ASP A 252 14.50 24.70 -11.32
CA ASP A 252 14.75 25.75 -12.31
C ASP A 252 13.64 25.87 -13.37
N GLU A 253 12.69 24.93 -13.41
CA GLU A 253 11.52 24.95 -14.30
C GLU A 253 10.29 25.63 -13.65
N LYS A 254 10.39 26.06 -12.38
CA LYS A 254 9.29 26.70 -11.63
C LYS A 254 9.57 28.18 -11.39
N GLU A 255 8.59 29.02 -11.75
CA GLU A 255 8.63 30.45 -11.42
C GLU A 255 8.32 30.67 -9.94
N HIS A 256 9.12 31.49 -9.26
CA HIS A 256 8.86 31.88 -7.88
C HIS A 256 9.37 33.31 -7.60
N ASN A 257 8.71 33.98 -6.64
CA ASN A 257 9.08 35.34 -6.21
C ASN A 257 9.91 35.35 -4.92
N ASP A 258 9.87 34.26 -4.15
CA ASP A 258 10.54 34.12 -2.85
C ASP A 258 11.91 33.42 -2.99
N GLY A 259 12.57 33.14 -1.86
CA GLY A 259 13.87 32.47 -1.84
C GLY A 259 13.81 31.04 -2.38
N ILE A 260 14.69 30.70 -3.34
CA ILE A 260 14.72 29.39 -4.01
C ILE A 260 14.85 28.21 -3.03
N MET A 261 15.52 28.42 -1.90
CA MET A 261 15.73 27.38 -0.89
C MET A 261 14.42 26.91 -0.24
N ASP A 262 13.50 27.83 0.07
CA ASP A 262 12.22 27.48 0.70
C ASP A 262 11.36 26.65 -0.26
N HIS A 263 11.42 26.97 -1.56
CA HIS A 263 10.77 26.17 -2.60
C HIS A 263 11.41 24.78 -2.76
N ILE A 264 12.75 24.68 -2.76
CA ILE A 264 13.43 23.38 -2.80
C ILE A 264 12.99 22.50 -1.62
N ILE A 265 12.96 23.05 -0.41
CA ILE A 265 12.52 22.32 0.78
C ILE A 265 11.05 21.89 0.66
N ALA A 266 10.17 22.77 0.19
CA ALA A 266 8.76 22.46 -0.03
C ALA A 266 8.58 21.33 -1.04
N GLU A 267 9.26 21.40 -2.19
CA GLU A 267 9.16 20.38 -3.24
C GLU A 267 9.75 19.04 -2.81
N ILE A 268 10.85 19.03 -2.03
CA ILE A 268 11.37 17.81 -1.43
C ILE A 268 10.36 17.21 -0.45
N ASN A 269 9.72 18.04 0.39
CA ASN A 269 8.71 17.59 1.36
C ASN A 269 7.47 16.98 0.66
N GLU A 270 7.05 17.55 -0.48
CA GLU A 270 5.94 17.03 -1.28
C GLU A 270 6.31 15.83 -2.17
N ALA A 271 7.59 15.60 -2.46
CA ALA A 271 8.02 14.51 -3.33
C ALA A 271 7.91 13.14 -2.64
N LYS A 272 7.42 12.15 -3.38
CA LYS A 272 7.34 10.75 -2.92
C LYS A 272 8.73 10.17 -2.64
N PHE A 273 9.67 10.43 -3.55
CA PHE A 273 11.10 10.14 -3.39
C PHE A 273 11.92 11.16 -4.16
N VAL A 274 13.23 11.14 -3.94
CA VAL A 274 14.17 12.05 -4.58
C VAL A 274 15.12 11.28 -5.49
N ILE A 275 15.40 11.81 -6.68
CA ILE A 275 16.53 11.41 -7.50
C ILE A 275 17.61 12.47 -7.35
N ALA A 276 18.83 12.06 -7.01
CA ALA A 276 19.97 12.96 -6.87
C ALA A 276 21.09 12.56 -7.84
N ASP A 277 21.31 13.37 -8.88
CA ASP A 277 22.40 13.16 -9.83
C ASP A 277 23.67 13.89 -9.38
N LEU A 278 24.63 13.11 -8.89
CA LEU A 278 25.88 13.61 -8.29
C LEU A 278 26.94 13.99 -9.33
N SER A 279 26.59 14.03 -10.62
CA SER A 279 27.49 14.51 -11.67
C SER A 279 27.91 15.95 -11.40
N TYR A 280 29.15 16.30 -11.73
CA TYR A 280 29.73 17.63 -11.48
C TYR A 280 29.84 18.06 -10.01
N HIS A 281 29.50 17.19 -9.06
CA HIS A 281 29.73 17.36 -7.63
C HIS A 281 29.22 18.69 -7.04
N LYS A 282 28.02 19.13 -7.45
CA LYS A 282 27.44 20.37 -6.95
C LYS A 282 26.99 20.21 -5.49
N ASN A 283 27.48 21.08 -4.61
CA ASN A 283 27.16 21.08 -3.17
C ASN A 283 25.65 21.12 -2.90
N GLY A 284 24.88 21.87 -3.70
CA GLY A 284 23.42 21.94 -3.58
C GLY A 284 22.75 20.56 -3.70
N VAL A 285 23.18 19.74 -4.66
CA VAL A 285 22.64 18.38 -4.86
C VAL A 285 22.93 17.49 -3.65
N TYR A 286 24.13 17.60 -3.05
CA TYR A 286 24.46 16.86 -1.83
C TYR A 286 23.60 17.29 -0.64
N PHE A 287 23.37 18.60 -0.50
CA PHE A 287 22.49 19.14 0.54
C PHE A 287 21.06 18.64 0.39
N GLU A 288 20.49 18.72 -0.82
CA GLU A 288 19.13 18.26 -1.13
C GLU A 288 18.96 16.76 -0.88
N ALA A 289 19.93 15.94 -1.32
CA ALA A 289 19.95 14.50 -1.06
C ALA A 289 20.05 14.18 0.45
N GLY A 290 20.89 14.90 1.18
CA GLY A 290 21.05 14.76 2.62
C GLY A 290 19.80 15.16 3.38
N PHE A 291 19.18 16.28 3.02
CA PHE A 291 17.93 16.77 3.61
C PHE A 291 16.80 15.76 3.40
N ALA A 292 16.59 15.29 2.17
CA ALA A 292 15.57 14.28 1.85
C ALA A 292 15.75 12.99 2.67
N LYS A 293 16.99 12.51 2.78
CA LYS A 293 17.33 11.34 3.60
C LYS A 293 17.06 11.58 5.08
N GLY A 294 17.37 12.78 5.59
CA GLY A 294 17.07 13.20 6.97
C GLY A 294 15.57 13.23 7.28
N GLN A 295 14.73 13.52 6.28
CA GLN A 295 13.26 13.45 6.38
C GLN A 295 12.71 12.02 6.21
N GLY A 296 13.57 11.01 6.09
CA GLY A 296 13.15 9.61 5.92
C GLY A 296 12.67 9.26 4.51
N LYS A 297 12.87 10.12 3.51
CA LYS A 297 12.51 9.84 2.12
C LYS A 297 13.55 8.94 1.45
N GLN A 298 13.10 8.11 0.51
CA GLN A 298 14.00 7.33 -0.34
C GLN A 298 14.75 8.26 -1.29
N VAL A 299 16.06 8.04 -1.44
CA VAL A 299 16.92 8.83 -2.33
C VAL A 299 17.66 7.90 -3.30
N ILE A 300 17.30 7.99 -4.58
CA ILE A 300 17.97 7.27 -5.66
C ILE A 300 19.12 8.13 -6.16
N HIS A 301 20.34 7.69 -5.90
CA HIS A 301 21.53 8.41 -6.33
C HIS A 301 21.96 7.94 -7.72
N THR A 302 22.21 8.87 -8.63
CA THR A 302 22.74 8.63 -9.98
C THR A 302 24.06 9.37 -10.16
N VAL A 303 24.93 8.86 -11.04
CA VAL A 303 26.14 9.59 -11.45
C VAL A 303 26.60 9.15 -12.83
N ASN A 304 27.04 10.11 -13.64
CA ASN A 304 27.75 9.81 -14.87
C ASN A 304 29.09 9.12 -14.55
N ARG A 305 29.40 8.03 -15.27
CA ARG A 305 30.64 7.25 -15.09
C ARG A 305 31.90 8.12 -15.07
N GLU A 306 31.97 9.15 -15.91
CA GLU A 306 33.12 10.04 -16.01
C GLU A 306 33.33 10.88 -14.74
N HIS A 307 32.25 11.18 -14.01
CA HIS A 307 32.30 11.95 -12.75
C HIS A 307 32.40 11.04 -11.51
N LYS A 308 32.22 9.73 -11.64
CA LYS A 308 32.21 8.81 -10.49
C LYS A 308 33.47 8.93 -9.62
N LYS A 309 34.65 9.10 -10.23
CA LYS A 309 35.93 9.07 -9.51
C LYS A 309 36.07 10.18 -8.46
N ASN A 310 35.39 11.30 -8.66
CA ASN A 310 35.51 12.49 -7.82
C ASN A 310 34.35 12.63 -6.83
N ILE A 311 33.48 11.61 -6.72
CA ILE A 311 32.41 11.58 -5.72
C ILE A 311 33.00 11.66 -4.31
N HIS A 312 32.39 12.48 -3.45
CA HIS A 312 32.75 12.61 -2.05
C HIS A 312 32.69 11.27 -1.29
N PHE A 313 33.70 10.97 -0.46
CA PHE A 313 33.85 9.67 0.19
C PHE A 313 32.62 9.26 1.03
N ASP A 314 31.95 10.22 1.66
CA ASP A 314 30.73 10.01 2.47
C ASP A 314 29.57 9.39 1.70
N VAL A 315 29.54 9.45 0.37
CA VAL A 315 28.45 8.87 -0.44
C VAL A 315 28.93 7.71 -1.33
N GLN A 316 30.23 7.41 -1.36
CA GLN A 316 30.77 6.33 -2.21
C GLN A 316 30.26 4.93 -1.81
N HIS A 317 29.92 4.74 -0.54
CA HIS A 317 29.37 3.50 0.00
C HIS A 317 27.89 3.30 -0.36
N LEU A 318 27.21 4.33 -0.86
CA LEU A 318 25.80 4.25 -1.25
C LEU A 318 25.64 3.48 -2.55
N ASN A 319 24.45 2.91 -2.76
CA ASN A 319 24.12 2.19 -3.98
C ASN A 319 23.81 3.17 -5.13
N LEU A 320 24.85 3.64 -5.80
CA LEU A 320 24.79 4.58 -6.92
C LEU A 320 24.40 3.90 -8.24
N ILE A 321 23.47 4.49 -8.99
CA ILE A 321 23.26 4.17 -10.40
C ILE A 321 24.35 4.86 -11.22
N ILE A 322 25.33 4.08 -11.65
CA ILE A 322 26.41 4.56 -12.52
C ILE A 322 25.97 4.37 -13.98
N TRP A 323 25.81 5.47 -14.70
CA TRP A 323 25.34 5.51 -16.08
C TRP A 323 26.40 6.08 -17.04
N THR A 324 26.31 5.73 -18.32
CA THR A 324 27.27 6.14 -19.37
C THR A 324 26.61 6.92 -20.50
N ASN A 325 25.31 6.70 -20.69
CA ASN A 325 24.45 7.39 -21.63
C ASN A 325 23.02 7.36 -21.06
N THR A 326 22.11 8.06 -21.72
CA THR A 326 20.71 8.20 -21.30
C THR A 326 19.96 6.87 -21.30
N ASP A 327 20.18 5.99 -22.29
CA ASP A 327 19.45 4.71 -22.37
C ASP A 327 19.81 3.78 -21.20
N HIS A 328 21.10 3.72 -20.86
CA HIS A 328 21.59 2.99 -19.71
C HIS A 328 21.08 3.58 -18.38
N LEU A 329 20.94 4.91 -18.29
CA LEU A 329 20.30 5.57 -17.16
C LEU A 329 18.84 5.15 -17.06
N LYS A 330 18.08 5.20 -18.17
CA LYS A 330 16.65 4.85 -18.20
C LYS A 330 16.39 3.45 -17.68
N GLU A 331 17.11 2.46 -18.20
CA GLU A 331 16.97 1.06 -17.83
C GLU A 331 17.20 0.84 -16.32
N LYS A 332 18.34 1.32 -15.82
CA LYS A 332 18.70 1.13 -14.41
C LYS A 332 17.79 1.89 -13.46
N LEU A 333 17.39 3.10 -13.84
CA LEU A 333 16.49 3.92 -13.04
C LEU A 333 15.11 3.27 -12.95
N ALA A 334 14.55 2.79 -14.06
CA ALA A 334 13.27 2.07 -14.05
C ALA A 334 13.31 0.84 -13.12
N ASN A 335 14.38 0.06 -13.17
CA ASN A 335 14.56 -1.10 -12.28
C ASN A 335 14.65 -0.68 -10.80
N ARG A 336 15.38 0.41 -10.50
CA ARG A 336 15.49 0.94 -9.13
C ARG A 336 14.16 1.47 -8.61
N ILE A 337 13.41 2.20 -9.43
CA ILE A 337 12.10 2.73 -9.04
C ILE A 337 11.14 1.59 -8.72
N ARG A 338 11.07 0.54 -9.56
CA ARG A 338 10.27 -0.67 -9.26
C ARG A 338 10.64 -1.28 -7.91
N ALA A 339 11.93 -1.46 -7.64
CA ALA A 339 12.40 -2.00 -6.37
C ALA A 339 12.08 -1.09 -5.18
N THR A 340 12.14 0.23 -5.37
CA THR A 340 11.84 1.23 -4.33
C THR A 340 10.35 1.25 -4.01
N MET A 341 9.49 1.19 -5.04
CA MET A 341 8.03 1.21 -4.90
C MET A 341 7.43 -0.11 -4.40
N ALA A 342 8.13 -1.24 -4.53
CA ALA A 342 7.65 -2.54 -4.05
C ALA A 342 7.83 -2.75 -2.53
N VAL A 343 8.55 -1.85 -1.86
CA VAL A 343 8.89 -1.93 -0.42
C VAL A 343 8.00 -1.00 0.43
N GLU A 344 7.28 -0.07 -0.21
CA GLU A 344 6.22 0.76 0.39
C GLU A 344 4.86 0.04 0.34
#